data_AF-F9N786-F1
#
_entry.id   AF-F9N786-F1
#
_cell.length_a   1.000
_cell.length_b   1.000
_cell.length_c   1.000
_cell.angle_alpha   90.00
_cell.angle_beta   90.00
_cell.angle_gamma   90.00
#
_symmetry.space_group_name_H-M   'P 1'
#
loop_
_entity.id
_entity.type
_entity.pdbx_description
1 polymer ?
#
loop_
_entity_poly.entity_id
_entity_poly.type
_entity_poly.pdbx_seq_one_letter_code
_entity_poly.pdbx_strand_id
1 'polypeptide(L)'
;MTGDAEKEEEARLIKEQNTKMSSKVLKVGHHGSNGSSQKDFIRSVRPEAAVISAGLHNSYGHPGEKAMARLLEEHVDIYRTDTMGTVTIRTNGTDYDIQRER
;
A
#
# COMPACT_ATOMS: atom_id res chain seq x y z
N MET A 1 6.27 6.11 -0.35
CA MET A 1 6.22 5.34 -1.61
C MET A 1 7.19 4.19 -1.49
N THR A 2 6.79 2.95 -1.83
CA THR A 2 7.63 1.75 -1.64
C THR A 2 8.17 1.14 -2.94
N GLY A 3 7.79 1.64 -4.12
CA GLY A 3 8.27 1.11 -5.40
C GLY A 3 7.89 -0.36 -5.57
N ASP A 4 8.86 -1.20 -5.92
CA ASP A 4 8.71 -2.66 -6.02
C ASP A 4 9.26 -3.41 -4.80
N ALA A 5 9.38 -2.72 -3.66
CA ALA A 5 9.83 -3.34 -2.41
C ALA A 5 8.95 -4.53 -2.03
N GLU A 6 9.61 -5.62 -1.68
CA GLU A 6 9.00 -6.81 -1.10
C GLU A 6 9.59 -7.06 0.29
N LYS A 7 9.51 -8.31 0.77
CA LYS A 7 9.83 -8.67 2.15
C LYS A 7 11.22 -8.23 2.59
N GLU A 8 12.24 -8.43 1.76
CA GLU A 8 13.64 -8.15 2.10
C GLU A 8 13.89 -6.65 2.25
N GLU A 9 13.40 -5.84 1.30
CA GLU A 9 13.51 -4.38 1.34
C GLU A 9 12.72 -3.80 2.50
N GLU A 10 11.51 -4.29 2.75
CA GLU A 10 10.66 -3.87 3.87
C GLU A 10 11.33 -4.17 5.21
N ALA A 11 11.89 -5.36 5.39
CA ALA A 11 12.61 -5.73 6.61
C ALA A 11 13.85 -4.85 6.84
N ARG A 12 14.58 -4.54 5.76
CA ARG A 12 15.72 -3.62 5.81
C ARG A 12 15.27 -2.22 6.24
N LEU A 13 14.19 -1.70 5.67
CA LEU A 13 13.63 -0.40 6.03
C LEU A 13 13.20 -0.33 7.50
N ILE A 14 12.55 -1.36 8.02
CA ILE A 14 12.18 -1.43 9.45
C ILE A 14 13.44 -1.35 10.33
N LYS A 15 14.47 -2.12 9.99
CA LYS A 15 15.73 -2.15 10.74
C LYS A 15 16.45 -0.80 10.72
N GLU A 16 16.51 -0.14 9.57
CA GLU A 16 17.21 1.14 9.40
C GLU A 16 16.48 2.31 10.03
N GLN A 17 15.14 2.31 9.98
CA GLN A 17 14.32 3.43 10.45
C GLN A 17 13.90 3.30 11.91
N ASN A 18 14.15 2.16 12.55
CA ASN A 18 13.88 1.90 13.97
C ASN A 18 12.52 2.45 14.44
N THR A 19 11.44 2.09 13.73
CA THR A 19 10.03 2.50 13.95
C THR A 19 9.65 3.95 13.59
N LYS A 20 10.53 4.76 12.99
CA LYS A 20 10.19 6.12 12.52
C LYS A 20 9.37 6.18 11.23
N MET A 21 9.06 5.04 10.63
CA MET A 21 8.24 4.98 9.42
C MET A 21 6.79 5.15 9.83
N SER A 22 6.25 6.37 9.76
CA SER A 22 4.82 6.62 9.95
C SER A 22 4.30 7.36 8.72
N SER A 23 3.18 6.90 8.16
CA SER A 23 2.51 7.56 7.04
C SER A 23 1.02 7.28 7.08
N LYS A 24 0.19 8.31 6.88
CA LYS A 24 -1.28 8.14 6.78
C LYS A 24 -1.69 7.36 5.52
N VAL A 25 -0.94 7.51 4.43
CA VAL A 25 -1.23 6.83 3.16
C VAL A 25 -0.03 6.01 2.69
N LEU A 26 -0.27 4.74 2.36
CA LEU A 26 0.71 3.82 1.83
C LEU A 26 0.42 3.54 0.35
N LYS A 27 1.31 3.98 -0.54
CA LYS A 27 1.36 3.38 -1.89
C LYS A 27 1.96 1.99 -1.75
N VAL A 28 1.17 0.96 -2.04
CA VAL A 28 1.57 -0.45 -1.92
C VAL A 28 2.65 -0.79 -2.93
N GLY A 29 3.62 -1.57 -2.46
CA GLY A 29 4.79 -2.01 -3.23
C GLY A 29 4.42 -3.06 -4.27
N HIS A 30 5.18 -3.13 -5.36
CA HIS A 30 5.10 -4.16 -6.39
C HIS A 30 3.65 -4.49 -6.81
N HIS A 31 2.86 -3.45 -7.07
CA HIS A 31 1.45 -3.58 -7.49
C HIS A 31 0.54 -4.39 -6.54
N GLY A 32 0.96 -4.64 -5.30
CA GLY A 32 0.26 -5.50 -4.36
C GLY A 32 0.57 -6.98 -4.55
N SER A 33 1.79 -7.34 -4.94
CA SER A 33 2.24 -8.74 -4.99
C SER A 33 2.09 -9.43 -3.63
N ASN A 34 1.98 -10.76 -3.61
CA ASN A 34 1.95 -11.52 -2.35
C ASN A 34 3.24 -11.37 -1.50
N GLY A 35 4.35 -10.96 -2.13
CA GLY A 35 5.63 -10.65 -1.50
C GLY A 35 5.70 -9.25 -0.87
N SER A 36 4.82 -8.34 -1.29
CA SER A 36 4.74 -6.97 -0.76
C SER A 36 3.87 -6.85 0.49
N SER A 37 4.00 -5.71 1.18
CA SER A 37 3.20 -5.28 2.33
C SER A 37 3.14 -6.35 3.41
N GLN A 38 4.30 -6.76 3.92
CA GLN A 38 4.39 -7.68 5.04
C GLN A 38 3.73 -7.07 6.28
N LYS A 39 3.19 -7.93 7.14
CA LYS A 39 2.41 -7.51 8.31
C LYS A 39 3.20 -6.58 9.23
N ASP A 40 4.47 -6.91 9.49
CA ASP A 40 5.35 -6.09 10.33
C ASP A 40 5.66 -4.73 9.69
N PHE A 41 5.71 -4.66 8.35
CA PHE A 41 5.88 -3.41 7.63
C PHE A 41 4.64 -2.53 7.73
N ILE A 42 3.45 -3.09 7.50
CA ILE A 42 2.17 -2.36 7.66
C ILE A 42 2.04 -1.83 9.09
N ARG A 43 2.35 -2.66 10.09
CA ARG A 43 2.33 -2.28 11.51
C ARG A 43 3.35 -1.22 11.88
N SER A 44 4.52 -1.23 11.24
CA SER A 44 5.49 -0.16 11.43
C SER A 44 4.96 1.14 10.84
N VAL A 45 4.49 1.11 9.59
CA VAL A 45 4.03 2.30 8.83
C VAL A 45 2.73 2.90 9.39
N ARG A 46 1.84 2.05 9.92
CA ARG A 46 0.51 2.38 10.45
C ARG A 46 -0.34 3.25 9.50
N PRO A 47 -0.55 2.83 8.23
CA PRO A 47 -1.36 3.59 7.30
C PRO A 47 -2.86 3.50 7.63
N GLU A 48 -3.56 4.60 7.37
CA GLU A 48 -5.02 4.66 7.36
C GLU A 48 -5.57 4.19 6.01
N ALA A 49 -4.88 4.54 4.91
CA ALA A 49 -5.24 4.15 3.56
C ALA A 49 -4.07 3.53 2.78
N ALA A 50 -4.37 2.59 1.89
CA ALA A 50 -3.44 1.94 0.98
C ALA A 50 -3.89 2.05 -0.48
N VAL A 51 -2.99 2.51 -1.36
CA VAL A 51 -3.23 2.60 -2.80
C VAL A 51 -2.46 1.52 -3.55
N ILE A 52 -3.19 0.66 -4.23
CA ILE A 52 -2.68 -0.40 -5.10
C ILE A 52 -2.84 0.04 -6.54
N SER A 53 -1.71 0.22 -7.23
CA SER A 53 -1.72 0.49 -8.67
C SER A 53 -1.66 -0.83 -9.39
N ALA A 54 -2.76 -1.28 -9.97
CA ALA A 54 -2.89 -2.49 -10.76
C ALA A 54 -3.70 -2.21 -12.04
N GLY A 55 -3.47 -2.99 -13.09
CA GLY A 55 -4.23 -2.90 -14.33
C GLY A 55 -5.52 -3.74 -14.28
N LEU A 56 -6.59 -3.26 -14.92
CA LEU A 56 -7.90 -3.93 -15.02
C LEU A 56 -7.82 -5.39 -15.53
N HIS A 57 -6.82 -5.69 -16.38
CA HIS A 57 -6.57 -7.01 -16.95
C HIS A 57 -5.18 -7.54 -16.60
N ASN A 58 -4.74 -7.31 -15.37
CA ASN A 58 -3.41 -7.71 -14.94
C ASN A 58 -3.22 -9.24 -14.98
N SER A 59 -2.41 -9.72 -15.92
CA SER A 59 -2.06 -11.14 -16.08
C SER A 59 -1.11 -11.68 -15.01
N TYR A 60 -0.47 -10.82 -14.21
CA TYR A 60 0.42 -11.22 -13.12
C TYR A 60 -0.33 -11.67 -11.86
N GLY A 61 -1.66 -11.51 -11.82
CA GLY A 61 -2.48 -11.89 -10.66
C GLY A 61 -2.31 -10.92 -9.48
N HIS A 62 -2.00 -9.64 -9.73
CA HIS A 62 -1.99 -8.60 -8.71
C HIS A 62 -3.23 -7.70 -8.80
N PRO A 63 -3.75 -7.19 -7.66
CA PRO A 63 -3.25 -7.45 -6.30
C PRO A 63 -3.45 -8.89 -5.84
N GLY A 64 -2.42 -9.43 -5.21
CA GLY A 64 -2.43 -10.77 -4.65
C GLY A 64 -3.24 -10.85 -3.37
N GLU A 65 -3.94 -11.98 -3.18
CA GLU A 65 -4.82 -12.19 -2.03
C GLU A 65 -4.11 -12.05 -0.69
N LYS A 66 -2.84 -12.46 -0.57
CA LYS A 66 -2.10 -12.36 0.70
C LYS A 66 -1.80 -10.91 1.08
N ALA A 67 -1.48 -10.06 0.10
CA ALA A 67 -1.26 -8.64 0.37
C ALA A 67 -2.57 -7.94 0.77
N MET A 68 -3.68 -8.24 0.06
CA MET A 68 -4.99 -7.72 0.42
C MET A 68 -5.42 -8.18 1.82
N ALA A 69 -5.24 -9.45 2.15
CA ALA A 69 -5.58 -9.98 3.46
C ALA A 69 -4.82 -9.28 4.59
N ARG A 70 -3.50 -9.07 4.44
CA ARG A 70 -2.70 -8.35 5.45
C ARG A 70 -3.18 -6.90 5.65
N LEU A 71 -3.52 -6.19 4.57
CA LEU A 71 -4.05 -4.83 4.66
C LEU A 71 -5.42 -4.79 5.35
N LEU A 72 -6.32 -5.72 5.03
CA LEU A 72 -7.63 -5.84 5.66
C LEU A 72 -7.53 -6.22 7.14
N GLU A 73 -6.63 -7.16 7.50
CA GLU A 73 -6.38 -7.57 8.88
C GLU A 73 -5.89 -6.42 9.76
N GLU A 74 -5.17 -5.46 9.19
CA GLU A 74 -4.65 -4.28 9.89
C GLU A 74 -5.59 -3.06 9.73
N HIS A 75 -6.83 -3.29 9.30
CA HIS A 75 -7.90 -2.27 9.17
C HIS A 75 -7.54 -1.09 8.27
N VAL A 76 -6.76 -1.33 7.21
CA VAL A 76 -6.37 -0.31 6.23
C VAL A 76 -7.40 -0.19 5.12
N ASP A 77 -7.82 1.03 4.79
CA ASP A 77 -8.73 1.27 3.65
C ASP A 77 -8.00 1.03 2.32
N ILE A 78 -8.54 0.16 1.46
CA ILE A 78 -7.87 -0.24 0.21
C ILE A 78 -8.49 0.46 -1.00
N TYR A 79 -7.64 1.13 -1.77
CA TYR A 79 -7.99 1.81 -3.03
C TYR A 79 -7.21 1.18 -4.17
N ARG A 80 -7.90 0.68 -5.20
CA ARG A 80 -7.27 -0.03 -6.32
C ARG A 80 -7.58 0.62 -7.65
N THR A 81 -6.56 0.82 -8.49
CA THR A 81 -6.76 1.47 -9.79
C THR A 81 -7.44 0.56 -10.82
N ASP A 82 -7.35 -0.76 -10.65
CA ASP A 82 -7.99 -1.73 -11.54
C ASP A 82 -9.52 -1.74 -11.43
N THR A 83 -10.07 -1.43 -10.26
CA THR A 83 -11.52 -1.42 -10.02
C THR A 83 -12.09 -0.01 -9.81
N MET A 84 -11.28 0.94 -9.34
CA MET A 84 -11.71 2.30 -9.00
C MET A 84 -11.18 3.38 -9.95
N GLY A 85 -10.42 3.00 -10.99
CA GLY A 85 -9.83 3.92 -11.96
C GLY A 85 -8.71 4.77 -11.36
N THR A 86 -8.63 6.03 -11.76
CA THR A 86 -7.65 6.99 -11.22
C THR A 86 -7.94 7.26 -9.75
N VAL A 87 -6.95 7.04 -8.88
CA VAL A 87 -7.00 7.39 -7.46
C VAL A 87 -6.12 8.62 -7.23
N THR A 88 -6.71 9.73 -6.83
CA THR A 88 -6.00 10.98 -6.54
C THR A 88 -5.99 11.23 -5.04
N ILE A 89 -4.80 11.40 -4.45
CA ILE A 89 -4.63 11.84 -3.07
C ILE A 89 -4.26 13.33 -3.09
N ARG A 90 -5.03 14.16 -2.39
CA ARG A 90 -4.70 15.58 -2.17
C ARG A 90 -4.41 15.78 -0.70
N THR A 91 -3.38 16.54 -0.37
CA THR A 91 -3.04 16.86 1.03
C THR A 91 -2.61 18.31 1.16
N ASN A 92 -2.91 18.91 2.30
CA ASN A 92 -2.41 20.23 2.70
C ASN A 92 -1.21 20.13 3.66
N GLY A 93 -0.68 18.93 3.90
CA GLY A 93 0.39 18.64 4.86
C GLY A 93 -0.08 18.25 6.26
N THR A 94 -1.37 18.45 6.57
CA THR A 94 -2.00 18.07 7.86
C THR A 94 -3.08 17.00 7.63
N ASP A 95 -3.95 17.26 6.66
CA ASP A 95 -5.08 16.44 6.26
C ASP A 95 -4.91 15.97 4.82
N TYR A 96 -5.70 14.96 4.43
CA TYR A 96 -5.76 14.48 3.07
C TYR A 96 -7.18 14.08 2.66
N ASP A 97 -7.43 14.10 1.35
CA ASP A 97 -8.66 13.63 0.69
C ASP A 97 -8.29 12.62 -0.40
N ILE A 98 -9.18 11.64 -0.65
CA ILE A 98 -9.00 10.63 -1.69
C ILE A 98 -10.17 10.66 -2.67
N GLN A 99 -9.87 10.96 -3.93
CA GLN A 99 -10.83 10.97 -5.04
C GLN A 99 -10.59 9.80 -5.98
N ARG A 100 -11.68 9.31 -6.59
CA ARG A 100 -11.71 8.16 -7.50
C ARG A 100 -12.43 8.58 -8.77
N GLU A 101 -11.85 8.30 -9.92
CA GLU A 101 -12.42 8.63 -11.24
C GLU A 101 -12.24 7.45 -12.18
N ARG A 102 -13.32 6.97 -12.79
CA ARG A 102 -13.31 5.81 -13.68
C ARG A 102 -13.50 6.21 -15.13
#